data_AF-A0A956AS68-F1
#
_entry.id   AF-A0A956AS68-F1
#
_cell.length_a   1.000
_cell.length_b   1.000
_cell.length_c   1.000
_cell.angle_alpha   90.00
_cell.angle_beta   90.00
_cell.angle_gamma   90.00
#
_symmetry.space_group_name_H-M   'P 1'
#
loop_
_entity.id
_entity.type
_entity.pdbx_description
1 polymer ?
#
loop_
_entity_poly.entity_id
_entity_poly.type
_entity_poly.pdbx_seq_one_letter_code
_entity_poly.pdbx_strand_id
1 'polypeptide(L)'
;MATRILTLYSTTIGKKAVMAVSGLVLIGFLIGHLSGNLLVFSEHGHQAINDYSHWLREFGHGVVIWIVRAGLLAAALAHIWSAMSLTAHNRAARPVRYQRKQDLAATLSSKTMAYGGIALFLYFIYHLAHLTFGVTVPATADQLKLVTGEYTPLPEGVRLLIETDVYTSIVSSFQEPAIAGVYILAQIF
;
A
#
# COMPACT_ATOMS: atom_id res chain seq x y z
N MET A 1 27.79 -23.08 -2.33
CA MET A 1 27.33 -21.97 -1.46
C MET A 1 25.83 -21.66 -1.66
N ALA A 2 25.35 -21.56 -2.92
CA ALA A 2 23.93 -21.33 -3.25
C ALA A 2 22.92 -22.32 -2.62
N THR A 3 23.26 -23.61 -2.53
CA THR A 3 22.39 -24.65 -1.96
C THR A 3 22.06 -24.42 -0.48
N ARG A 4 23.02 -23.88 0.31
CA ARG A 4 22.81 -23.60 1.74
C ARG A 4 21.89 -22.40 1.98
N ILE A 5 21.95 -21.40 1.09
CA ILE A 5 21.07 -20.22 1.14
C ILE A 5 19.63 -20.62 0.84
N LEU A 6 19.42 -21.44 -0.19
CA LEU A 6 18.09 -21.98 -0.52
C LEU A 6 17.51 -22.84 0.62
N THR A 7 18.35 -23.61 1.33
CA THR A 7 17.88 -24.36 2.51
C THR A 7 17.49 -23.45 3.67
N LEU A 8 18.14 -22.31 3.90
CA LEU A 8 17.77 -21.41 5.00
C LEU A 8 16.36 -20.83 4.83
N TYR A 9 15.99 -20.42 3.61
CA TYR A 9 14.64 -19.92 3.29
C TYR A 9 13.54 -20.99 3.41
N SER A 10 13.91 -22.28 3.36
CA SER A 10 12.98 -23.39 3.56
C SER A 10 12.63 -23.61 5.04
N THR A 11 13.47 -23.12 5.96
CA THR A 11 13.30 -23.30 7.41
C THR A 11 12.28 -22.31 8.02
N THR A 12 11.73 -22.66 9.18
CA THR A 12 10.86 -21.76 9.95
C THR A 12 11.59 -20.51 10.46
N ILE A 13 12.88 -20.62 10.75
CA ILE A 13 13.73 -19.49 11.19
C ILE A 13 13.92 -18.51 10.03
N GLY A 14 14.31 -19.02 8.85
CA GLY A 14 14.49 -18.19 7.66
C GLY A 14 13.20 -17.46 7.26
N LYS A 15 12.05 -18.14 7.29
CA LYS A 15 10.74 -17.52 7.01
C LYS A 15 10.38 -16.40 8.00
N LYS A 16 10.67 -16.58 9.30
CA LYS A 16 10.48 -15.51 10.30
C LYS A 16 11.39 -14.32 10.05
N ALA A 17 12.66 -14.56 9.67
CA ALA A 17 13.58 -13.49 9.31
C ALA A 17 13.10 -12.72 8.08
N VAL A 18 12.66 -13.41 7.02
CA VAL A 18 12.06 -12.78 5.83
C VAL A 18 10.83 -11.96 6.20
N MET A 19 9.91 -12.52 7.00
CA MET A 19 8.72 -11.81 7.45
C MET A 19 9.06 -10.54 8.24
N ALA A 20 10.05 -10.59 9.12
CA ALA A 20 10.47 -9.45 9.92
C ALA A 20 11.13 -8.36 9.07
N VAL A 21 12.08 -8.71 8.19
CA VAL A 21 12.79 -7.75 7.32
C VAL A 21 11.82 -7.11 6.33
N SER A 22 10.99 -7.90 5.66
CA SER A 22 9.97 -7.36 4.76
C SER A 22 8.96 -6.48 5.49
N GLY A 23 8.54 -6.86 6.70
CA GLY A 23 7.66 -6.05 7.54
C GLY A 23 8.28 -4.70 7.91
N LEU A 24 9.58 -4.68 8.24
CA LEU A 24 10.30 -3.45 8.56
C LEU A 24 10.36 -2.50 7.34
N VAL A 25 10.61 -3.03 6.15
CA VAL A 25 10.58 -2.25 4.90
C VAL A 25 9.20 -1.64 4.65
N LEU A 26 8.14 -2.43 4.82
CA LEU A 26 6.75 -1.96 4.63
C LEU A 26 6.36 -0.89 5.66
N ILE A 27 6.80 -1.01 6.91
CA ILE A 27 6.57 0.01 7.95
C ILE A 27 7.33 1.30 7.61
N GLY A 28 8.58 1.20 7.18
CA GLY A 28 9.36 2.37 6.77
C GLY A 28 8.69 3.11 5.61
N PHE A 29 8.17 2.37 4.63
CA PHE A 29 7.35 2.95 3.56
C PHE A 29 6.07 3.58 4.10
N LEU A 30 5.34 2.92 5.00
CA LEU A 30 4.10 3.45 5.55
C LEU A 30 4.31 4.79 6.27
N ILE A 31 5.42 4.92 7.02
CA ILE A 31 5.81 6.18 7.65
C ILE A 31 6.02 7.27 6.59
N GLY A 32 6.89 7.01 5.60
CA GLY A 32 7.17 7.99 4.54
C GLY A 32 5.93 8.34 3.70
N HIS A 33 5.11 7.34 3.38
CA HIS A 33 3.87 7.49 2.63
C HIS A 33 2.86 8.35 3.39
N LEU A 34 2.67 8.08 4.69
CA LEU A 34 1.81 8.91 5.54
C LEU A 34 2.36 10.33 5.67
N SER A 35 3.67 10.50 5.88
CA SER A 35 4.30 11.83 5.95
C SER A 35 4.07 12.64 4.68
N GLY A 36 4.19 12.02 3.50
CA GLY A 36 3.86 12.67 2.23
C GLY A 36 2.38 13.04 2.10
N ASN A 37 1.47 12.16 2.53
CA ASN A 37 0.03 12.43 2.51
C ASN A 37 -0.37 13.56 3.46
N LEU A 38 0.33 13.71 4.60
CA LEU A 38 0.06 14.78 5.55
C LEU A 38 0.35 16.18 4.98
N LEU A 39 1.12 16.29 3.89
CA LEU A 39 1.35 17.56 3.20
C LEU A 39 0.06 18.21 2.73
N VAL A 40 -1.00 17.43 2.44
CA VAL A 40 -2.34 17.95 2.09
C VAL A 40 -2.88 18.90 3.16
N PHE A 41 -2.54 18.66 4.43
CA PHE A 41 -3.02 19.46 5.57
C PHE A 41 -2.07 20.61 5.96
N SER A 42 -0.98 20.81 5.23
CA SER A 42 -0.09 21.95 5.47
C SER A 42 -0.74 23.27 5.05
N GLU A 43 -0.20 24.39 5.54
CA GLU A 43 -0.67 25.74 5.18
C GLU A 43 -0.70 25.98 3.66
N HIS A 44 0.23 25.34 2.94
CA HIS A 44 0.32 25.37 1.49
C HIS A 44 0.05 24.00 0.85
N GLY A 45 -0.96 23.28 1.36
CA GLY A 45 -1.18 21.88 1.03
C GLY A 45 -1.29 21.54 -0.46
N HIS A 46 -1.88 22.44 -1.25
CA HIS A 46 -1.96 22.29 -2.71
C HIS A 46 -0.58 22.26 -3.36
N GLN A 47 0.25 23.28 -3.09
CA GLN A 47 1.60 23.35 -3.63
C GLN A 47 2.50 22.25 -3.04
N ALA A 48 2.44 22.04 -1.73
CA ALA A 48 3.34 21.13 -1.02
C ALA A 48 3.26 19.68 -1.53
N ILE A 49 2.05 19.14 -1.74
CA ILE A 49 1.91 17.78 -2.24
C ILE A 49 2.25 17.67 -3.73
N ASN A 50 1.91 18.69 -4.53
CA ASN A 50 2.21 18.70 -5.96
C ASN A 50 3.73 18.77 -6.19
N ASP A 51 4.44 19.65 -5.49
CA ASP A 51 5.91 19.75 -5.52
C ASP A 51 6.57 18.45 -5.03
N TYR A 52 6.07 17.86 -3.96
CA TYR A 52 6.56 16.57 -3.46
C TYR A 52 6.36 15.45 -4.48
N SER A 53 5.20 15.40 -5.13
CA SER A 53 4.90 14.41 -6.15
C SER A 53 5.78 14.56 -7.40
N HIS A 54 6.05 15.80 -7.81
CA HIS A 54 6.93 16.14 -8.91
C HIS A 54 8.37 15.70 -8.60
N TRP A 55 8.87 16.08 -7.42
CA TRP A 55 10.19 15.66 -6.95
C TRP A 55 10.33 14.14 -6.93
N LEU A 56 9.33 13.39 -6.44
CA LEU A 56 9.35 11.92 -6.43
C LEU A 56 9.44 11.31 -7.83
N ARG A 57 8.79 11.93 -8.84
CA ARG A 57 8.81 11.45 -10.22
C ARG A 57 10.11 11.76 -10.94
N GLU A 58 10.78 12.85 -10.58
CA GLU A 58 12.04 13.27 -11.21
C GLU A 58 13.28 12.75 -10.49
N PHE A 59 13.17 12.45 -9.20
CA PHE A 59 14.29 12.01 -8.38
C PHE A 59 14.98 10.78 -8.98
N GLY A 60 16.30 10.89 -9.16
CA GLY A 60 17.12 9.87 -9.83
C GLY A 60 16.64 9.57 -11.25
N HIS A 61 16.28 10.61 -12.01
CA HIS A 61 15.77 10.54 -13.39
C HIS A 61 14.51 9.68 -13.54
N GLY A 62 13.70 9.63 -12.49
CA GLY A 62 12.48 8.82 -12.44
C GLY A 62 12.71 7.31 -12.40
N VAL A 63 13.94 6.82 -12.34
CA VAL A 63 14.23 5.39 -12.20
C VAL A 63 14.01 4.93 -10.76
N VAL A 64 14.30 5.80 -9.79
CA VAL A 64 14.25 5.45 -8.36
C VAL A 64 12.83 5.06 -7.93
N ILE A 65 11.80 5.77 -8.40
CA ILE A 65 10.41 5.45 -8.04
C ILE A 65 10.01 4.04 -8.50
N TRP A 66 10.50 3.59 -9.67
CA TRP A 66 10.26 2.24 -10.15
C TRP A 66 10.99 1.18 -9.34
N ILE A 67 12.24 1.45 -8.93
CA ILE A 67 12.99 0.57 -8.03
C ILE A 67 12.26 0.44 -6.69
N VAL A 68 11.82 1.56 -6.11
CA VAL A 68 11.06 1.56 -4.85
C VAL A 68 9.75 0.79 -5.01
N ARG A 69 8.99 1.01 -6.08
CA ARG A 69 7.74 0.27 -6.36
C ARG A 69 7.98 -1.24 -6.47
N ALA A 70 8.97 -1.65 -7.26
CA ALA A 70 9.32 -3.06 -7.42
C ALA A 70 9.79 -3.68 -6.10
N GLY A 71 10.62 -2.96 -5.33
CA GLY A 71 11.10 -3.39 -4.02
C GLY A 71 9.98 -3.55 -2.99
N LEU A 72 9.04 -2.60 -2.95
CA LEU A 72 7.88 -2.67 -2.06
C LEU A 72 6.94 -3.82 -2.42
N LEU A 73 6.68 -4.02 -3.72
CA LEU A 73 5.87 -5.15 -4.18
C LEU A 73 6.55 -6.48 -3.82
N ALA A 74 7.86 -6.60 -4.03
CA ALA A 74 8.62 -7.78 -3.62
C ALA A 74 8.58 -8.00 -2.10
N ALA A 75 8.73 -6.94 -1.30
CA ALA A 75 8.62 -7.01 0.15
C ALA A 75 7.22 -7.45 0.61
N ALA A 76 6.16 -6.88 0.04
CA ALA A 76 4.78 -7.25 0.34
C ALA A 76 4.50 -8.73 0.02
N LEU A 77 4.91 -9.20 -1.17
CA LEU A 77 4.75 -10.60 -1.57
C LEU A 77 5.55 -11.54 -0.66
N ALA A 78 6.80 -11.18 -0.33
CA ALA A 78 7.63 -11.97 0.58
C ALA A 78 7.04 -12.03 2.01
N HIS A 79 6.46 -10.92 2.47
CA HIS A 79 5.80 -10.84 3.77
C HIS A 79 4.56 -11.74 3.83
N ILE A 80 3.66 -11.61 2.85
CA ILE A 80 2.42 -12.39 2.74
C ILE A 80 2.74 -13.88 2.60
N TRP A 81 3.68 -14.24 1.71
CA TRP A 81 4.12 -15.63 1.54
C TRP A 81 4.66 -16.23 2.84
N SER A 82 5.53 -15.51 3.55
CA SER A 82 6.10 -15.96 4.83
C SER A 82 5.02 -16.14 5.90
N ALA A 83 4.09 -15.20 6.00
CA ALA A 83 2.97 -15.25 6.92
C ALA A 83 2.06 -16.46 6.66
N MET A 84 1.68 -16.70 5.40
CA MET A 84 0.87 -17.86 5.00
C MET A 84 1.62 -19.17 5.26
N SER A 85 2.90 -19.25 4.87
CA SER A 85 3.71 -20.46 5.05
C SER A 85 3.87 -20.83 6.52
N LEU A 86 4.14 -19.84 7.38
CA LEU A 86 4.31 -20.07 8.81
C LEU A 86 2.97 -20.42 9.49
N THR A 87 1.87 -19.79 9.06
CA THR A 87 0.52 -20.11 9.54
C THR A 87 0.12 -21.54 9.18
N ALA A 88 0.37 -21.95 7.93
CA ALA A 88 0.12 -23.32 7.46
C ALA A 88 0.97 -24.34 8.24
N HIS A 89 2.25 -24.05 8.47
CA HIS A 89 3.14 -24.92 9.24
C HIS A 89 2.69 -25.05 10.70
N ASN A 90 2.30 -23.94 11.34
CA ASN A 90 1.75 -23.95 12.69
C ASN A 90 0.44 -24.74 12.80
N ARG A 91 -0.40 -24.71 11.76
CA ARG A 91 -1.65 -25.48 11.71
C ARG A 91 -1.38 -26.97 11.51
N ALA A 92 -0.46 -27.33 10.61
CA ALA A 92 -0.07 -28.71 10.35
C ALA A 92 0.59 -29.37 11.57
N ALA A 93 1.36 -28.61 12.36
CA ALA A 93 1.94 -29.09 13.62
C ALA A 93 0.90 -29.36 14.73
N ARG A 94 -0.40 -29.07 14.49
CA ARG A 94 -1.49 -29.21 15.46
C ARG A 94 -2.65 -30.03 14.87
N PRO A 95 -2.46 -31.34 14.65
CA PRO A 95 -3.51 -32.20 14.08
C PRO A 95 -4.70 -32.41 15.04
N VAL A 96 -4.48 -32.33 16.36
CA VAL A 96 -5.54 -32.38 17.38
C VAL A 96 -5.73 -30.99 17.99
N ARG A 97 -6.98 -30.53 18.07
CA ARG A 97 -7.32 -29.20 18.62
C ARG A 97 -7.08 -29.19 20.14
N TYR A 98 -6.56 -28.09 20.67
CA TYR A 98 -6.38 -27.92 22.12
C TYR A 98 -7.69 -28.11 22.87
N GLN A 99 -7.69 -28.98 23.88
CA GLN A 99 -8.82 -29.20 24.78
C GLN A 99 -9.12 -27.95 25.64
N ARG A 100 -8.08 -27.16 25.96
CA ARG A 100 -8.19 -25.86 26.62
C ARG A 100 -7.27 -24.86 25.93
N LYS A 101 -7.82 -23.77 25.41
CA LYS A 101 -7.01 -22.63 24.94
C LYS A 101 -6.49 -21.88 26.18
N GLN A 102 -5.20 -21.99 26.46
CA GLN A 102 -4.54 -21.12 27.43
C GLN A 102 -3.77 -20.05 26.67
N ASP A 103 -4.28 -18.82 26.72
CA ASP A 103 -3.63 -17.65 26.11
C ASP A 103 -2.54 -17.14 27.05
N LEU A 104 -1.41 -17.83 27.12
CA LEU A 104 -0.33 -17.50 28.06
C LEU A 104 0.39 -16.18 27.70
N ALA A 105 0.27 -15.69 26.45
CA ALA A 105 0.97 -14.46 25.99
C ALA A 105 0.35 -13.76 24.76
N ALA A 106 -0.84 -14.14 24.29
CA ALA A 106 -1.42 -13.60 23.05
C ALA A 106 -2.14 -12.26 23.29
N THR A 107 -1.61 -11.16 22.76
CA THR A 107 -2.28 -9.84 22.76
C THR A 107 -3.49 -9.84 21.82
N LEU A 108 -4.43 -8.91 22.02
CA LEU A 108 -5.57 -8.73 21.10
C LEU A 108 -5.09 -8.50 19.65
N SER A 109 -4.05 -7.69 19.46
CA SER A 109 -3.43 -7.44 18.15
C SER A 109 -2.92 -8.73 17.49
N SER A 110 -2.35 -9.66 18.25
CA SER A 110 -1.92 -10.96 17.71
C SER A 110 -3.10 -11.85 17.33
N LYS A 111 -4.22 -11.78 18.07
CA LYS A 111 -5.43 -12.56 17.79
C LYS A 111 -6.15 -12.06 16.53
N THR A 112 -6.12 -10.76 16.27
CA THR A 112 -6.75 -10.14 15.10
C THR A 112 -5.85 -10.00 13.88
N MET A 113 -4.54 -10.26 14.02
CA MET A 113 -3.52 -10.07 12.96
C MET A 113 -3.90 -10.68 11.60
N ALA A 114 -4.52 -11.87 11.58
CA ALA A 114 -4.94 -12.49 10.33
C ALA A 114 -6.10 -11.74 9.66
N TYR A 115 -7.06 -11.25 10.44
CA TYR A 115 -8.19 -10.47 9.94
C TYR A 115 -7.74 -9.09 9.46
N GLY A 116 -6.88 -8.41 10.24
CA GLY A 116 -6.26 -7.14 9.84
C GLY A 116 -5.43 -7.29 8.57
N GLY A 117 -4.66 -8.37 8.43
CA GLY A 117 -3.91 -8.66 7.20
C GLY A 117 -4.80 -8.87 5.97
N ILE A 118 -5.94 -9.54 6.10
CA ILE A 118 -6.90 -9.72 5.00
C ILE A 118 -7.55 -8.37 4.64
N ALA A 119 -8.01 -7.62 5.65
CA ALA A 119 -8.61 -6.30 5.44
C ALA A 119 -7.62 -5.36 4.75
N LEU A 120 -6.36 -5.32 5.21
CA LEU A 120 -5.28 -4.53 4.62
C LEU A 120 -4.97 -4.96 3.19
N PHE A 121 -4.99 -6.26 2.88
CA PHE A 121 -4.75 -6.75 1.52
C PHE A 121 -5.86 -6.32 0.55
N LEU A 122 -7.12 -6.41 0.97
CA LEU A 122 -8.26 -5.92 0.18
C LEU A 122 -8.19 -4.41 -0.01
N TYR A 123 -7.87 -3.66 1.06
CA TYR A 123 -7.65 -2.23 0.98
C TYR A 123 -6.49 -1.88 0.06
N PHE A 124 -5.37 -2.60 0.09
CA PHE A 124 -4.24 -2.38 -0.81
C PHE A 124 -4.63 -2.49 -2.28
N ILE A 125 -5.42 -3.49 -2.65
CA ILE A 125 -5.94 -3.64 -4.01
C ILE A 125 -6.83 -2.45 -4.38
N TYR A 126 -7.78 -2.10 -3.51
CA TYR A 126 -8.67 -0.96 -3.73
C TYR A 126 -7.89 0.36 -3.83
N HIS A 127 -6.91 0.58 -2.95
CA HIS A 127 -6.08 1.77 -2.87
C HIS A 127 -5.28 1.97 -4.17
N LEU A 128 -4.69 0.90 -4.71
CA LEU A 128 -4.02 0.96 -6.02
C LEU A 128 -5.03 1.21 -7.15
N ALA A 129 -6.17 0.52 -7.15
CA ALA A 129 -7.23 0.74 -8.15
C ALA A 129 -7.70 2.20 -8.15
N HIS A 130 -7.84 2.81 -6.98
CA HIS A 130 -8.31 4.16 -6.80
C HIS A 130 -7.28 5.21 -7.21
N LEU A 131 -6.11 5.25 -6.56
CA LEU A 131 -5.15 6.36 -6.70
C LEU A 131 -4.03 6.10 -7.70
N THR A 132 -3.72 4.83 -8.00
CA THR A 132 -2.66 4.50 -8.97
C THR A 132 -3.22 4.27 -10.37
N PHE A 133 -4.37 3.61 -10.47
CA PHE A 133 -4.98 3.27 -11.75
C PHE A 133 -6.22 4.11 -12.11
N GLY A 134 -6.76 4.90 -11.18
CA GLY A 134 -7.92 5.77 -11.44
C GLY A 134 -9.23 5.02 -11.77
N VAL A 135 -9.33 3.74 -11.40
CA VAL A 135 -10.43 2.83 -11.79
C VAL A 135 -11.71 3.08 -10.98
N THR A 136 -11.58 3.52 -9.73
CA THR A 136 -12.71 3.64 -8.79
C THR A 136 -13.11 5.09 -8.51
N VAL A 137 -12.55 6.04 -9.24
CA VAL A 137 -13.03 7.43 -9.21
C VAL A 137 -14.44 7.39 -9.79
N PRO A 138 -15.50 7.76 -9.04
CA PRO A 138 -16.84 7.83 -9.57
C PRO A 138 -16.84 8.74 -10.79
N ALA A 139 -17.78 8.53 -11.69
CA ALA A 139 -17.90 9.24 -12.96
C ALA A 139 -18.19 10.75 -12.83
N THR A 140 -17.55 11.45 -11.90
CA THR A 140 -17.02 12.81 -12.09
C THR A 140 -15.82 12.82 -13.05
N ALA A 141 -15.72 11.83 -13.94
CA ALA A 141 -15.16 11.98 -15.29
C ALA A 141 -15.75 13.19 -16.05
N ASP A 142 -16.81 13.83 -15.55
CA ASP A 142 -17.20 15.18 -15.96
C ASP A 142 -16.18 16.28 -15.62
N GLN A 143 -15.22 16.07 -14.70
CA GLN A 143 -14.07 16.97 -14.51
C GLN A 143 -13.03 16.79 -15.63
N LEU A 144 -12.98 15.62 -16.29
CA LEU A 144 -12.27 15.44 -17.55
C LEU A 144 -13.01 16.15 -18.70
N LYS A 145 -14.35 16.20 -18.67
CA LYS A 145 -15.14 16.98 -19.65
C LYS A 145 -15.07 18.49 -19.45
N LEU A 146 -14.95 18.99 -18.21
CA LEU A 146 -14.84 20.43 -17.93
C LEU A 146 -13.50 21.04 -18.35
N VAL A 147 -12.43 20.23 -18.45
CA VAL A 147 -11.10 20.70 -18.86
C VAL A 147 -10.76 20.34 -20.30
N THR A 148 -11.26 19.22 -20.85
CA THR A 148 -10.76 18.72 -22.15
C THR A 148 -11.80 18.54 -23.24
N GLY A 149 -13.11 18.51 -22.96
CA GLY A 149 -14.19 18.49 -23.95
C GLY A 149 -14.19 17.36 -25.00
N GLU A 150 -13.11 16.59 -25.15
CA GLU A 150 -12.91 15.67 -26.26
C GLU A 150 -11.72 14.74 -25.95
N TYR A 151 -11.81 13.48 -26.40
CA TYR A 151 -10.68 12.54 -26.38
C TYR A 151 -9.69 12.92 -27.48
N THR A 152 -9.10 14.12 -27.38
CA THR A 152 -8.02 14.59 -28.24
C THR A 152 -6.69 14.44 -27.51
N PRO A 153 -5.61 14.01 -28.20
CA PRO A 153 -4.28 14.04 -27.61
C PRO A 153 -3.98 15.48 -27.16
N LEU A 154 -3.86 15.68 -25.86
CA LEU A 154 -3.63 17.02 -25.30
C LEU A 154 -2.31 17.58 -25.85
N PRO A 155 -2.24 18.89 -26.16
CA PRO A 155 -0.97 19.57 -26.39
C PRO A 155 -0.02 19.28 -25.22
N GLU A 156 1.26 19.02 -25.49
CA GLU A 156 2.23 18.52 -24.49
C GLU A 156 2.24 19.34 -23.17
N GLY A 157 1.89 20.63 -23.22
CA GLY A 157 1.79 21.51 -22.04
C GLY A 157 0.56 21.30 -21.13
N VAL A 158 -0.56 20.76 -21.63
CA VAL A 158 -1.81 20.56 -20.84
C VAL A 158 -1.85 19.19 -20.18
N ARG A 159 -1.19 18.19 -20.80
CA ARG A 159 -0.97 16.88 -20.18
C ARG A 159 -0.17 17.00 -18.89
N LEU A 160 0.76 17.97 -18.84
CA LEU A 160 1.53 18.32 -17.65
C LEU A 160 0.63 18.77 -16.50
N LEU A 161 -0.39 19.58 -16.74
CA LEU A 161 -1.28 20.14 -15.70
C LEU A 161 -2.20 19.09 -15.05
N ILE A 162 -2.61 18.06 -15.79
CA ILE A 162 -3.48 16.98 -15.28
C ILE A 162 -2.65 15.87 -14.58
N GLU A 163 -1.39 15.67 -14.96
CA GLU A 163 -0.48 14.76 -14.26
C GLU A 163 0.14 15.33 -12.97
N THR A 164 0.11 16.66 -12.80
CA THR A 164 0.81 17.38 -11.72
C THR A 164 -0.08 17.81 -10.56
N ASP A 165 -1.41 17.89 -10.73
CA ASP A 165 -2.31 18.30 -9.64
C ASP A 165 -2.87 17.12 -8.82
N VAL A 166 -1.98 16.54 -8.01
CA VAL A 166 -2.27 15.46 -7.06
C VAL A 166 -3.23 15.93 -5.96
N TYR A 167 -3.12 17.19 -5.54
CA TYR A 167 -3.98 17.75 -4.50
C TYR A 167 -5.47 17.68 -4.89
N THR A 168 -5.82 18.19 -6.07
CA THR A 168 -7.21 18.23 -6.52
C THR A 168 -7.77 16.81 -6.70
N SER A 169 -6.97 15.88 -7.20
CA SER A 169 -7.35 14.47 -7.32
C SER A 169 -7.68 13.83 -5.96
N ILE A 170 -6.84 14.07 -4.95
CA ILE A 170 -7.06 13.58 -3.59
C ILE A 170 -8.33 14.21 -3.01
N VAL A 171 -8.40 15.55 -2.96
CA VAL A 171 -9.50 16.25 -2.27
C VAL A 171 -10.85 15.92 -2.90
N SER A 172 -10.95 15.94 -4.24
CA SER A 172 -12.20 15.58 -4.93
C SER A 172 -12.63 14.15 -4.68
N SER A 173 -11.68 13.20 -4.64
CA SER A 173 -11.99 11.78 -4.35
C SER A 173 -12.49 11.58 -2.92
N PHE A 174 -11.94 12.31 -1.94
CA PHE A 174 -12.34 12.18 -0.53
C PHE A 174 -13.57 12.99 -0.14
N GLN A 175 -14.11 13.83 -1.03
CA GLN A 175 -15.42 14.44 -0.86
C GLN A 175 -16.56 13.42 -1.02
N GLU A 176 -16.31 12.29 -1.70
CA GLU A 176 -17.26 11.20 -1.84
C GLU A 176 -17.31 10.35 -0.54
N PRO A 177 -18.42 10.36 0.21
CA PRO A 177 -18.48 9.75 1.54
C PRO A 177 -18.22 8.24 1.52
N ALA A 178 -18.59 7.56 0.44
CA ALA A 178 -18.34 6.13 0.27
C ALA A 178 -16.83 5.82 0.18
N ILE A 179 -16.08 6.64 -0.58
CA ILE A 179 -14.63 6.49 -0.74
C ILE A 179 -13.93 6.80 0.59
N ALA A 180 -14.27 7.94 1.20
CA ALA A 180 -13.73 8.30 2.51
C ALA A 180 -14.00 7.21 3.56
N GLY A 181 -15.21 6.64 3.58
CA GLY A 181 -15.59 5.55 4.45
C GLY A 181 -14.70 4.32 4.31
N VAL A 182 -14.36 3.91 3.08
CA VAL A 182 -13.45 2.76 2.84
C VAL A 182 -12.06 3.02 3.43
N TYR A 183 -11.50 4.22 3.24
CA TYR A 183 -10.18 4.57 3.79
C TYR A 183 -10.19 4.68 5.31
N ILE A 184 -11.24 5.25 5.91
CA ILE A 184 -11.39 5.33 7.37
C ILE A 184 -11.46 3.92 7.98
N LEU A 185 -12.27 3.04 7.39
CA LEU A 185 -12.36 1.64 7.84
C LEU A 185 -11.00 0.95 7.77
N ALA A 186 -10.27 1.13 6.67
CA ALA A 186 -8.94 0.55 6.51
C ALA A 186 -7.91 1.04 7.55
N GLN A 187 -8.11 2.22 8.15
CA GLN A 187 -7.21 2.77 9.16
C GLN A 187 -7.45 2.20 10.57
N ILE A 188 -8.60 1.57 10.80
CA ILE A 188 -9.00 1.00 12.10
C ILE A 188 -8.53 -0.47 12.26
N PHE A 189 -8.32 -1.18 11.15
CA PHE A 189 -7.95 -2.61 11.12
C PHE A 189 -6.47 -2.84 10.81
#